data_AF-A0A931DTB7-F1
#
_entry.id   AF-A0A931DTB7-F1
#
_cell.length_a   1.000
_cell.length_b   1.000
_cell.length_c   1.000
_cell.angle_alpha   90.00
_cell.angle_beta   90.00
_cell.angle_gamma   90.00
#
_symmetry.space_group_name_H-M   'P 1'
#
loop_
_entity.id
_entity.type
_entity.pdbx_description
1 polymer ?
#
loop_
_entity_poly.entity_id
_entity_poly.type
_entity_poly.pdbx_seq_one_letter_code
_entity_poly.pdbx_strand_id
1 'polypeptide(L)' 'MTIQQESDSTGSEPEFEVVAGQPTPAELAAVTAVVMSMIEDFEDGQRTEGPLVSAWQRSQRSIRTPLSPGTGAWRSFSG' A
#
# COMPACT_ATOMS: atom_id res chain seq x y z
N MET A 1 1.19 48.62 -1.14
CA MET A 1 1.55 47.45 -1.96
C MET A 1 1.78 46.29 -1.00
N THR A 2 0.69 45.70 -0.49
CA THR A 2 0.76 44.58 0.46
C THR A 2 0.24 43.37 -0.28
N ILE A 3 1.14 42.44 -0.60
CA ILE A 3 0.77 41.18 -1.22
C ILE A 3 0.36 40.25 -0.08
N GLN A 4 -0.95 40.00 0.02
CA GLN A 4 -1.51 39.02 0.92
C GLN A 4 -1.00 37.64 0.47
N GLN A 5 -0.27 36.95 1.35
CA GLN A 5 0.22 35.60 1.10
C GLN A 5 -0.99 34.66 1.14
N GLU A 6 -1.40 34.17 -0.03
CA GLU A 6 -2.46 33.17 -0.18
C GLU A 6 -1.94 31.85 0.43
N SER A 7 -2.42 31.53 1.63
CA SER A 7 -2.14 30.26 2.28
C SER A 7 -3.09 29.23 1.67
N ASP A 8 -2.60 28.46 0.71
CA ASP A 8 -3.33 27.30 0.20
C ASP A 8 -3.25 26.18 1.26
N SER A 9 -4.13 26.28 2.25
CA SER A 9 -4.36 25.23 3.25
C SER A 9 -5.65 24.52 2.90
N THR A 10 -5.67 23.79 1.78
CA THR A 10 -6.61 22.70 1.57
C THR A 10 -6.16 21.56 2.48
N GLY A 11 -6.95 21.27 3.50
CA GLY A 11 -6.69 20.20 4.47
C GLY A 11 -6.81 18.83 3.84
N SER A 12 -5.83 18.45 3.03
CA SER A 12 -5.59 17.07 2.64
C SER A 12 -4.74 16.45 3.73
N GLU A 13 -5.26 15.41 4.38
CA GLU A 13 -4.46 14.57 5.27
C GLU A 13 -3.23 14.10 4.48
N PRO A 14 -2.02 14.11 5.06
CA PRO A 14 -0.82 13.72 4.33
C PRO A 14 -0.99 12.29 3.81
N GLU A 15 -0.81 12.09 2.51
CA GLU A 15 -0.96 10.78 1.86
C GLU A 15 0.02 9.73 2.42
N PHE A 16 1.16 10.20 2.93
CA PHE A 16 2.12 9.42 3.70
C PHE A 16 2.95 10.32 4.63
N GLU A 17 3.47 9.75 5.73
CA GLU A 17 4.29 10.45 6.73
C GLU A 17 5.68 9.80 6.86
N VAL A 18 6.71 10.62 7.05
CA VAL A 18 8.07 10.17 7.40
C VAL A 18 8.14 9.91 8.91
N VAL A 19 8.10 8.65 9.31
CA VAL A 19 8.09 8.25 10.73
C VAL A 19 9.46 8.27 11.41
N ALA A 20 10.56 8.34 10.63
CA ALA A 20 11.93 8.33 11.14
C ALA A 20 12.92 9.00 10.18
N GLY A 21 13.96 9.62 10.72
CA GLY A 21 15.00 10.32 9.96
C GLY A 21 14.65 11.77 9.60
N GLN A 22 15.56 12.44 8.89
CA GLN A 22 15.38 13.81 8.41
C GLN A 22 15.88 13.89 6.95
N PRO A 23 15.09 13.40 5.98
CA PRO A 23 15.50 13.40 4.58
C PRO A 23 15.73 14.83 4.09
N THR A 24 16.71 14.99 3.22
CA THR A 24 16.88 16.24 2.48
C THR A 24 15.69 16.45 1.52
N PRO A 25 15.42 17.69 1.10
CA PRO A 25 14.35 17.95 0.13
C PRO A 25 14.50 17.16 -1.17
N ALA A 26 15.75 16.91 -1.60
CA ALA A 26 16.04 16.14 -2.80
C ALA A 26 15.70 14.65 -2.65
N GLU A 27 16.01 14.06 -1.49
CA GLU A 27 15.67 12.66 -1.21
C GLU A 27 14.16 12.46 -1.09
N LEU A 28 13.46 13.39 -0.42
CA LEU A 28 12.01 13.33 -0.32
C LEU A 28 11.36 13.40 -1.71
N ALA A 29 11.82 14.31 -2.57
CA ALA A 29 11.33 14.42 -3.94
C ALA A 29 11.61 13.14 -4.76
N ALA A 30 12.79 12.53 -4.59
CA ALA A 30 13.14 11.30 -5.28
C ALA A 30 12.22 10.14 -4.87
N VAL A 31 11.94 9.96 -3.58
CA VAL A 31 11.03 8.92 -3.09
C VAL A 31 9.61 9.16 -3.61
N THR A 32 9.11 10.40 -3.54
CA THR A 32 7.78 10.73 -4.08
C THR A 32 7.67 10.41 -5.57
N ALA A 33 8.68 10.77 -6.37
CA ALA A 33 8.68 10.47 -7.81
C ALA A 33 8.64 8.97 -8.10
N VAL A 34 9.37 8.17 -7.32
CA VAL A 34 9.36 6.70 -7.45
C VAL A 34 8.00 6.11 -7.08
N VAL A 35 7.40 6.56 -5.97
CA VAL A 35 6.07 6.09 -5.54
C VAL A 35 5.01 6.44 -6.57
N MET A 36 5.01 7.67 -7.08
CA MET A 36 4.07 8.10 -8.13
C MET A 36 4.24 7.29 -9.43
N SER A 37 5.48 7.05 -9.86
CA SER A 37 5.75 6.20 -11.03
C SER A 37 5.26 4.77 -10.84
N MET A 38 5.39 4.19 -9.64
CA MET A 38 4.84 2.85 -9.36
C MET A 38 3.31 2.85 -9.41
N ILE A 39 2.65 3.88 -8.89
CA ILE A 39 1.19 4.01 -8.95
C ILE A 39 0.72 4.06 -10.41
N GLU A 40 1.37 4.88 -11.25
CA GLU A 40 1.09 4.97 -12.69
C GLU A 40 1.26 3.61 -13.38
N ASP A 41 2.37 2.91 -13.13
CA ASP A 41 2.60 1.55 -13.67
C ASP A 41 1.52 0.55 -13.25
N PHE A 42 1.04 0.64 -12.00
CA PHE A 42 -0.06 -0.19 -11.52
C PHE A 42 -1.37 0.12 -12.24
N GLU A 43 -1.69 1.40 -12.45
CA GLU A 43 -2.91 1.81 -13.17
C GLU A 43 -2.89 1.33 -14.63
N ASP A 44 -1.74 1.39 -15.29
CA ASP A 44 -1.56 0.91 -16.66
C ASP A 44 -1.60 -0.63 -16.76
N GLY A 45 -0.98 -1.33 -15.80
CA GLY A 45 -0.98 -2.80 -15.72
C GLY A 45 -2.37 -3.41 -15.51
N GLN A 46 -3.23 -2.72 -14.76
CA GLN A 46 -4.63 -3.14 -14.54
C GLN A 46 -5.48 -3.12 -15.81
N ARG A 47 -5.01 -2.51 -16.89
CA ARG A 47 -5.73 -2.48 -18.17
C ARG A 47 -5.53 -3.74 -19.01
N THR A 48 -4.54 -4.57 -18.70
CA THR A 48 -4.10 -5.67 -19.58
C THR A 48 -4.29 -7.07 -18.98
N GLU A 49 -4.39 -7.22 -17.65
CA GLU A 49 -4.33 -8.56 -17.06
C GLU A 49 -5.68 -8.99 -16.46
N GLY A 50 -6.32 -9.97 -17.12
CA GLY A 50 -7.34 -10.79 -16.47
C GLY A 50 -6.76 -11.47 -15.22
N PRO A 51 -7.59 -11.99 -14.29
CA PRO A 51 -7.12 -12.45 -12.99
C PRO A 51 -5.96 -13.46 -13.12
N LEU A 52 -4.78 -13.10 -12.63
CA LEU A 52 -3.63 -13.99 -12.57
C LEU A 52 -3.93 -15.12 -11.57
N VAL A 53 -4.44 -16.24 -12.07
CA VAL A 53 -4.69 -17.41 -11.21
C VAL A 53 -3.36 -18.10 -10.93
N SER A 54 -2.86 -17.91 -9.71
CA SER A 54 -1.63 -18.56 -9.23
C SER A 54 -1.71 -20.07 -9.41
N ALA A 55 -0.56 -20.73 -9.59
CA ALA A 55 -0.50 -22.19 -9.72
C ALA A 55 -1.10 -22.90 -8.48
N TRP A 56 -0.95 -22.29 -7.31
CA TRP A 56 -1.59 -22.75 -6.08
C TRP A 56 -3.11 -22.63 -6.15
N GLN A 57 -3.64 -21.47 -6.58
CA GLN A 57 -5.09 -21.26 -6.70
C GLN A 57 -5.73 -22.16 -7.76
N ARG A 58 -5.01 -22.53 -8.84
CA ARG A 58 -5.46 -23.54 -9.82
C ARG A 58 -5.47 -24.96 -9.27
N SER A 59 -4.52 -25.29 -8.39
CA SER A 59 -4.36 -26.63 -7.84
C SER A 59 -5.10 -26.85 -6.53
N GLN A 60 -5.56 -25.77 -5.87
CA GLN A 60 -6.30 -25.85 -4.63
C GLN A 60 -7.50 -26.78 -4.79
N ARG A 61 -7.60 -27.75 -3.88
CA ARG A 61 -8.77 -28.63 -3.80
C ARG A 61 -9.69 -28.09 -2.74
N SER A 62 -10.99 -28.27 -2.93
CA SER A 62 -11.95 -28.02 -1.87
C SER A 62 -11.60 -28.86 -0.66
N ILE A 63 -11.48 -28.21 0.49
CA ILE A 63 -11.37 -28.89 1.78
C ILE A 63 -12.69 -29.65 1.97
N ARG A 64 -12.63 -30.98 1.95
CA ARG A 64 -13.81 -31.84 2.10
C ARG A 64 -14.40 -31.80 3.51
N THR A 65 -13.57 -31.47 4.50
CA THR A 65 -13.93 -31.42 5.92
C THR A 65 -13.40 -30.16 6.55
N PRO A 66 -14.26 -29.26 7.09
CA PRO A 66 -13.82 -28.07 7.78
C PRO A 66 -12.77 -28.39 8.85
N LEU A 67 -11.64 -27.68 8.82
CA LEU A 67 -10.59 -27.81 9.83
C LEU A 67 -11.08 -27.19 11.14
N SER A 68 -11.19 -27.99 12.19
CA SER A 68 -11.51 -27.49 13.53
C SER A 68 -10.25 -26.93 14.17
N PRO A 69 -10.20 -25.62 14.48
CA PRO A 69 -9.11 -25.05 15.26
C PRO A 69 -9.06 -25.71 16.65
N GLY A 70 -7.92 -26.29 17.02
CA GLY A 70 -7.72 -26.81 18.37
C GLY A 70 -7.79 -25.72 19.45
N THR A 71 -8.00 -26.11 20.71
CA THR A 71 -8.05 -25.18 21.83
C THR A 71 -6.77 -24.34 21.90
N GLY A 72 -6.89 -23.01 21.78
CA GLY A 72 -5.76 -22.07 21.77
C GLY A 72 -4.97 -21.97 20.45
N ALA A 73 -5.35 -22.71 19.40
CA ALA A 73 -4.46 -22.99 18.27
C ALA A 73 -4.32 -21.87 17.22
N TRP A 74 -5.11 -20.80 17.28
CA TRP A 74 -5.10 -19.75 16.23
C TRP A 74 -4.71 -18.38 16.74
N ARG A 75 -4.48 -18.24 18.05
CA ARG A 75 -4.01 -16.99 18.67
C ARG A 75 -3.06 -17.32 19.82
N SER A 76 -1.82 -17.63 19.48
CA SER A 76 -0.67 -17.46 20.37
C SER A 76 0.31 -16.48 19.74
N PHE A 77 -0.16 -15.26 19.48
CA PHE A 77 0.73 -14.11 19.29
C PHE A 77 0.46 -13.15 20.46
N SER A 78 1.42 -13.11 21.38
CA SER A 78 1.54 -12.09 22.41
C SER A 78 2.84 -11.35 22.13
N GLY A 79 2.76 -10.37 21.25
CA GLY A 79 3.80 -9.39 20.96
C GLY A 79 3.17 -8.01 21.02
#